data_AF-A0A7W6DBJ3-F1
#
_entry.id   AF-A0A7W6DBJ3-F1
#
_cell.length_a   1.000
_cell.length_b   1.000
_cell.length_c   1.000
_cell.angle_alpha   90.00
_cell.angle_beta   90.00
_cell.angle_gamma   90.00
#
_symmetry.space_group_name_H-M   'P 1'
#
loop_
_entity.id
_entity.type
_entity.pdbx_description
1 polymer ?
#
loop_
_entity_poly.entity_id
_entity_poly.type
_entity_poly.pdbx_seq_one_letter_code
_entity_poly.pdbx_strand_id
1 'polypeptide(L)'
;MLHTQGQVTTQRLTTLLNDIGIDVSKRQVVRLLTRGMDGLAAEDSAVLHAGLVSSDYVTVDDTGGRYFHNPCYATQIGGPNFTVFRTTPSKSRLNFLSLLRGNYQDYVLNDAAFDYLDQRHGTDPTLVAGLRTRTPQHFCNEIAFLHYLASKGIDIFDKEAIRPLAEAGIWGAIRHHGLIGKAVIVSDDAGQFRVGTHALCWVHAERLLQKLMPAAPGQVRQVETVR
;
A
#
# COMPACT_ATOMS: atom_id res chain seq x y z
N MET A 1 -5.64 -5.39 -27.38
CA MET A 1 -4.16 -5.40 -27.44
C MET A 1 -3.57 -4.00 -27.55
N LEU A 2 -3.88 -3.20 -28.60
CA LEU A 2 -3.16 -1.93 -28.87
C LEU A 2 -3.09 -0.93 -27.71
N HIS A 3 -4.17 -0.68 -26.97
CA HIS A 3 -4.16 0.30 -25.89
C HIS A 3 -3.34 -0.18 -24.68
N THR A 4 -3.78 -1.24 -24.00
CA THR A 4 -3.17 -1.72 -22.75
C THR A 4 -1.83 -2.44 -22.96
N GLN A 5 -1.72 -3.35 -23.93
CA GLN A 5 -0.49 -4.11 -24.19
C GLN A 5 0.45 -3.37 -25.14
N GLY A 6 -0.11 -2.67 -26.14
CA GLY A 6 0.68 -1.91 -27.11
C GLY A 6 1.06 -0.50 -26.65
N GLN A 7 0.66 -0.08 -25.45
CA GLN A 7 0.91 1.24 -24.88
C GLN A 7 0.50 2.40 -25.80
N VAL A 8 -0.52 2.19 -26.64
CA VAL A 8 -1.02 3.22 -27.56
C VAL A 8 -1.95 4.16 -26.82
N THR A 9 -1.64 5.45 -26.80
CA THR A 9 -2.49 6.46 -26.16
C THR A 9 -3.86 6.50 -26.81
N THR A 10 -4.90 6.88 -26.05
CA THR A 10 -6.26 7.01 -26.59
C THR A 10 -6.32 7.97 -27.79
N GLN A 11 -5.50 9.03 -27.78
CA GLN A 11 -5.40 9.95 -28.93
C GLN A 11 -4.88 9.23 -30.18
N ARG A 12 -3.77 8.50 -30.06
CA ARG A 12 -3.19 7.75 -31.18
C ARG A 12 -4.11 6.64 -31.67
N LEU A 13 -4.79 5.96 -30.75
CA LEU A 13 -5.80 4.95 -31.10
C LEU A 13 -6.96 5.58 -31.88
N THR A 14 -7.41 6.77 -31.47
CA THR A 14 -8.47 7.50 -32.19
C THR A 14 -8.01 7.86 -33.60
N THR A 15 -6.80 8.41 -33.75
CA THR A 15 -6.22 8.71 -35.08
C THR A 15 -6.14 7.46 -35.95
N LEU A 16 -5.58 6.36 -35.42
CA LEU A 16 -5.45 5.10 -36.15
C LEU A 16 -6.80 4.56 -36.63
N LEU A 17 -7.84 4.62 -35.80
CA LEU A 17 -9.19 4.18 -36.19
C LEU A 17 -9.77 5.05 -37.30
N ASN A 18 -9.59 6.38 -37.23
CA ASN A 18 -10.05 7.28 -38.29
C ASN A 18 -9.28 7.07 -39.61
N ASP A 19 -7.97 6.80 -39.56
CA ASP A 19 -7.12 6.58 -40.73
C ASP A 19 -7.52 5.32 -41.53
N ILE A 20 -8.11 4.32 -40.86
CA ILE A 20 -8.65 3.11 -41.51
C ILE A 20 -10.14 3.22 -41.85
N GLY A 21 -10.73 4.42 -41.77
CA GLY A 21 -12.11 4.71 -42.18
C GLY A 21 -13.18 4.48 -41.09
N ILE A 22 -12.79 4.31 -39.82
CA ILE A 22 -13.75 4.21 -38.70
C ILE A 22 -13.93 5.60 -38.08
N ASP A 23 -15.05 6.25 -38.41
CA ASP A 23 -15.44 7.53 -37.80
C ASP A 23 -15.78 7.35 -36.32
N VAL A 24 -14.88 7.80 -35.45
CA VAL A 24 -15.03 7.68 -34.00
C VAL A 24 -14.36 8.84 -33.28
N SER A 25 -15.08 9.42 -32.32
CA SER A 25 -14.51 10.43 -31.44
C SER A 25 -13.65 9.80 -30.33
N LYS A 26 -12.66 10.56 -29.84
CA LYS A 26 -11.86 10.17 -28.66
C LYS A 26 -12.74 9.81 -27.46
N ARG A 27 -13.83 10.56 -27.24
CA ARG A 27 -14.77 10.30 -26.13
C ARG A 27 -15.44 8.94 -26.26
N GLN A 28 -15.82 8.55 -27.48
CA GLN A 28 -16.39 7.24 -27.74
C GLN A 28 -15.36 6.12 -27.53
N VAL A 29 -14.10 6.31 -27.97
CA VAL A 29 -13.01 5.37 -27.69
C VAL A 29 -12.81 5.19 -26.17
N VAL A 30 -12.73 6.28 -25.39
CA VAL A 30 -12.66 6.19 -23.92
C VAL A 30 -13.83 5.40 -23.37
N ARG A 31 -15.06 5.74 -23.76
CA ARG A 31 -16.27 5.06 -23.28
C ARG A 31 -16.24 3.56 -23.56
N LEU A 32 -15.74 3.14 -24.72
CA LEU A 32 -15.60 1.73 -25.07
C LEU A 32 -14.54 1.03 -24.21
N LEU A 33 -13.41 1.70 -23.96
CA LEU A 33 -12.33 1.18 -23.11
C LEU A 33 -12.70 1.11 -21.63
N THR A 34 -13.61 1.97 -21.16
CA THR A 34 -13.99 2.09 -19.74
C THR A 34 -15.39 1.57 -19.44
N ARG A 35 -16.06 0.89 -20.38
CA ARG A 35 -17.38 0.29 -20.13
C ARG A 35 -17.24 -0.98 -19.31
N GLY A 36 -18.11 -1.18 -18.33
CA GLY A 36 -18.16 -2.42 -17.55
C GLY A 36 -17.04 -2.57 -16.53
N MET A 37 -16.41 -1.46 -16.11
CA MET A 37 -15.32 -1.48 -15.14
C MET A 37 -15.75 -1.96 -13.75
N ASP A 38 -17.03 -1.88 -13.39
CA ASP A 38 -17.50 -2.29 -12.06
C ASP A 38 -17.21 -3.77 -11.76
N GLY A 39 -17.38 -4.65 -12.76
CA GLY A 39 -17.04 -6.07 -12.64
C GLY A 39 -15.54 -6.29 -12.44
N LEU A 40 -14.71 -5.58 -13.21
CA LEU A 40 -13.25 -5.64 -13.08
C LEU A 40 -12.76 -5.05 -11.76
N ALA A 41 -13.42 -4.00 -11.24
CA ALA A 41 -13.09 -3.42 -9.94
C ALA A 41 -13.41 -4.39 -8.79
N ALA A 42 -14.54 -5.10 -8.89
CA ALA A 42 -14.89 -6.15 -7.92
C ALA A 42 -13.89 -7.32 -7.99
N GLU A 43 -13.51 -7.76 -9.20
CA GLU A 43 -12.52 -8.80 -9.41
C GLU A 43 -11.14 -8.40 -8.86
N ASP A 44 -10.65 -7.21 -9.21
CA ASP A 44 -9.38 -6.66 -8.68
C ASP A 44 -9.39 -6.58 -7.14
N SER A 45 -10.52 -6.22 -6.53
CA SER A 45 -10.67 -6.23 -5.07
C SER A 45 -10.60 -7.65 -4.49
N ALA A 46 -11.24 -8.61 -5.14
CA ALA A 46 -11.24 -10.00 -4.71
C ALA A 46 -9.86 -10.64 -4.88
N VAL A 47 -9.13 -10.31 -5.95
CA VAL A 47 -7.75 -10.74 -6.20
C VAL A 47 -6.82 -10.23 -5.11
N LEU A 48 -6.91 -8.96 -4.74
CA LEU A 48 -6.15 -8.42 -3.61
C LEU A 48 -6.47 -9.19 -2.33
N HIS A 49 -7.76 -9.33 -1.97
CA HIS A 49 -8.16 -10.04 -0.76
C HIS A 49 -7.62 -11.48 -0.72
N ALA A 50 -7.88 -12.27 -1.76
CA ALA A 50 -7.42 -13.65 -1.86
C ALA A 50 -5.89 -13.74 -1.75
N GLY A 51 -5.17 -12.87 -2.48
CA GLY A 51 -3.72 -12.81 -2.46
C GLY A 51 -3.16 -12.50 -1.07
N LEU A 52 -3.74 -11.55 -0.34
CA LEU A 52 -3.29 -11.17 1.00
C LEU A 52 -3.59 -12.23 2.07
N VAL A 53 -4.62 -13.05 1.86
CA VAL A 53 -4.96 -14.16 2.77
C VAL A 53 -4.09 -15.39 2.51
N SER A 54 -3.78 -15.68 1.25
CA SER A 54 -3.14 -16.94 0.86
C SER A 54 -1.62 -16.90 0.72
N SER A 55 -1.01 -15.72 0.59
CA SER A 55 0.42 -15.62 0.24
C SER A 55 1.31 -15.65 1.49
N ASP A 56 2.41 -16.41 1.42
CA ASP A 56 3.45 -16.43 2.47
C ASP A 56 4.29 -15.14 2.51
N TYR A 57 4.31 -14.40 1.40
CA TYR A 57 4.94 -13.09 1.30
C TYR A 57 4.21 -12.20 0.31
N VAL A 58 4.38 -10.90 0.47
CA VAL A 58 3.96 -9.90 -0.50
C VAL A 58 5.11 -8.95 -0.81
N THR A 59 5.30 -8.60 -2.07
CA THR A 59 6.20 -7.52 -2.49
C THR A 59 5.41 -6.22 -2.59
N VAL A 60 6.04 -5.13 -2.19
CA VAL A 60 5.47 -3.80 -2.30
C VAL A 60 6.50 -2.80 -2.78
N ASP A 61 6.08 -1.91 -3.67
CA ASP A 61 6.90 -0.83 -4.23
C ASP A 61 6.03 0.39 -4.57
N ASP A 62 6.62 1.58 -4.51
CA ASP A 62 5.96 2.83 -4.94
C ASP A 62 6.69 3.44 -6.14
N THR A 63 6.01 3.50 -7.28
CA THR A 63 6.48 4.23 -8.45
C THR A 63 5.83 5.62 -8.52
N GLY A 64 6.65 6.67 -8.54
CA GLY A 64 6.18 8.05 -8.69
C GLY A 64 5.73 8.37 -10.11
N GLY A 65 4.65 9.15 -10.23
CA GLY A 65 4.09 9.62 -11.49
C GLY A 65 3.42 10.99 -11.36
N ARG A 66 2.75 11.41 -12.43
CA ARG A 66 1.90 12.61 -12.42
C ARG A 66 0.54 12.30 -13.01
N TYR A 67 -0.50 12.72 -12.29
CA TYR A 67 -1.87 12.71 -12.77
C TYR A 67 -2.41 14.14 -12.76
N PHE A 68 -2.81 14.63 -13.94
CA PHE A 68 -3.25 16.03 -14.11
C PHE A 68 -2.29 17.05 -13.49
N HIS A 69 -0.99 16.90 -13.80
CA HIS A 69 0.13 17.70 -13.27
C HIS A 69 0.43 17.54 -11.77
N ASN A 70 -0.44 16.90 -11.00
CA ASN A 70 -0.21 16.63 -9.58
C ASN A 70 0.64 15.37 -9.39
N PRO A 71 1.53 15.34 -8.39
CA PRO A 71 2.28 14.14 -8.05
C PRO A 71 1.31 13.04 -7.61
N CYS A 72 1.58 11.82 -8.07
CA CYS A 72 0.89 10.63 -7.62
C CYS A 72 1.87 9.47 -7.48
N TYR A 73 1.45 8.43 -6.78
CA TYR A 73 2.26 7.25 -6.51
C TYR A 73 1.41 6.03 -6.87
N ALA A 74 1.94 5.19 -7.75
CA ALA A 74 1.40 3.88 -8.04
C ALA A 74 2.07 2.88 -7.12
N THR A 75 1.32 2.40 -6.12
CA THR A 75 1.75 1.33 -5.22
C THR A 75 1.47 -0.01 -5.87
N GLN A 76 2.50 -0.82 -6.07
CA GLN A 76 2.39 -2.23 -6.40
C GLN A 76 2.22 -3.04 -5.13
N ILE A 77 1.30 -4.00 -5.13
CA ILE A 77 1.16 -5.02 -4.08
C ILE A 77 0.98 -6.35 -4.78
N GLY A 78 1.81 -7.35 -4.48
CA GLY A 78 1.72 -8.63 -5.15
C GLY A 78 2.42 -9.77 -4.44
N GLY A 79 2.16 -10.97 -4.89
CA GLY A 79 2.78 -12.20 -4.42
C GLY A 79 3.00 -13.16 -5.59
N PRO A 80 3.24 -14.46 -5.34
CA PRO A 80 3.49 -15.43 -6.40
C PRO A 80 2.37 -15.50 -7.46
N ASN A 81 1.12 -15.32 -7.04
CA ASN A 81 -0.08 -15.59 -7.85
C ASN A 81 -0.94 -14.36 -8.11
N PHE A 82 -0.52 -13.17 -7.66
CA PHE A 82 -1.32 -11.95 -7.86
C PHE A 82 -0.45 -10.69 -7.89
N THR A 83 -0.99 -9.66 -8.52
CA THR A 83 -0.45 -8.30 -8.44
C THR A 83 -1.59 -7.33 -8.67
N VAL A 84 -1.66 -6.30 -7.84
CA VAL A 84 -2.55 -5.18 -8.03
C VAL A 84 -1.76 -3.87 -7.98
N PHE A 85 -2.33 -2.84 -8.59
CA PHE A 85 -1.79 -1.49 -8.58
C PHE A 85 -2.83 -0.54 -8.00
N ARG A 86 -2.36 0.41 -7.19
CA ARG A 86 -3.20 1.44 -6.58
C ARG A 86 -2.53 2.78 -6.74
N THR A 87 -3.21 3.74 -7.34
CA THR A 87 -2.66 5.08 -7.56
C THR A 87 -3.30 6.07 -6.60
N THR A 88 -2.49 6.70 -5.75
CA THR A 88 -2.94 7.73 -4.80
C THR A 88 -2.06 8.98 -4.89
N PRO A 89 -2.53 10.14 -4.39
CA PRO A 89 -1.70 11.35 -4.33
C PRO A 89 -0.72 11.37 -3.15
N SER A 90 -0.76 10.36 -2.26
CA SER A 90 -0.02 10.34 -0.99
C SER A 90 0.97 9.20 -0.92
N LYS A 91 2.21 9.50 -0.49
CA LYS A 91 3.22 8.50 -0.13
C LYS A 91 3.45 8.54 1.37
N SER A 92 2.80 7.63 2.09
CA SER A 92 2.90 7.53 3.55
C SER A 92 2.53 6.12 4.02
N ARG A 93 2.92 5.78 5.25
CA ARG A 93 2.55 4.50 5.87
C ARG A 93 1.05 4.37 6.03
N LEU A 94 0.38 5.43 6.48
CA LEU A 94 -1.08 5.49 6.54
C LEU A 94 -1.72 5.19 5.18
N ASN A 95 -1.23 5.81 4.09
CA ASN A 95 -1.71 5.51 2.75
C ASN A 95 -1.49 4.03 2.38
N PHE A 96 -0.29 3.49 2.61
CA PHE A 96 0.02 2.10 2.35
C PHE A 96 -0.91 1.13 3.11
N LEU A 97 -1.13 1.36 4.40
CA LEU A 97 -2.04 0.54 5.21
C LEU A 97 -3.49 0.64 4.71
N SER A 98 -3.95 1.83 4.32
CA SER A 98 -5.28 2.00 3.71
C SER A 98 -5.41 1.19 2.41
N LEU A 99 -4.37 1.15 1.58
CA LEU A 99 -4.36 0.34 0.36
C LEU A 99 -4.32 -1.16 0.66
N LEU A 100 -3.53 -1.57 1.65
CA LEU A 100 -3.38 -2.95 2.09
C LEU A 100 -4.66 -3.51 2.73
N ARG A 101 -5.45 -2.66 3.39
CA ARG A 101 -6.77 -3.00 3.92
C ARG A 101 -7.81 -3.28 2.81
N GLY A 102 -7.51 -2.96 1.55
CA GLY A 102 -8.43 -3.19 0.44
C GLY A 102 -9.72 -2.37 0.57
N ASN A 103 -10.88 -3.01 0.37
CA ASN A 103 -12.18 -2.33 0.42
C ASN A 103 -12.74 -2.15 1.84
N TYR A 104 -12.14 -2.77 2.84
CA TYR A 104 -12.53 -2.58 4.23
C TYR A 104 -12.32 -1.12 4.66
N GLN A 105 -13.26 -0.58 5.43
CA GLN A 105 -13.25 0.82 5.89
C GLN A 105 -13.15 0.94 7.41
N ASP A 106 -13.29 -0.18 8.09
CA ASP A 106 -13.34 -0.28 9.53
C ASP A 106 -11.97 -0.10 10.20
N TYR A 107 -12.03 0.33 11.46
CA TYR A 107 -10.89 0.45 12.35
C TYR A 107 -11.12 -0.51 13.50
N VAL A 108 -10.07 -1.24 13.89
CA VAL A 108 -10.15 -2.20 14.99
C VAL A 108 -9.03 -1.94 15.98
N LEU A 109 -9.36 -1.70 17.23
CA LEU A 109 -8.41 -1.66 18.35
C LEU A 109 -8.39 -3.05 19.00
N ASN A 110 -7.52 -3.92 18.50
CA ASN A 110 -7.23 -5.26 19.02
C ASN A 110 -5.75 -5.36 19.43
N ASP A 111 -5.31 -6.55 19.86
CA ASP A 111 -3.92 -6.77 20.27
C ASP A 111 -2.92 -6.36 19.17
N ALA A 112 -3.20 -6.68 17.90
CA ALA A 112 -2.33 -6.28 16.79
C ALA A 112 -2.21 -4.76 16.63
N ALA A 113 -3.30 -4.00 16.83
CA ALA A 113 -3.26 -2.54 16.81
C ALA A 113 -2.37 -2.00 17.94
N PHE A 114 -2.44 -2.58 19.14
CA PHE A 114 -1.60 -2.15 20.25
C PHE A 114 -0.14 -2.58 20.09
N ASP A 115 0.14 -3.80 19.62
CA ASP A 115 1.49 -4.25 19.28
C ASP A 115 2.14 -3.32 18.24
N TYR A 116 1.34 -2.82 17.30
CA TYR A 116 1.79 -1.82 16.32
C TYR A 116 2.16 -0.48 16.98
N LEU A 117 1.35 -0.01 17.94
CA LEU A 117 1.63 1.23 18.68
C LEU A 117 2.87 1.09 19.57
N ASP A 118 3.06 -0.07 20.19
CA ASP A 118 4.22 -0.37 21.05
C ASP A 118 5.54 -0.37 20.25
N GLN A 119 5.50 -0.82 19.00
CA GLN A 119 6.64 -0.77 18.08
C GLN A 119 6.86 0.61 17.44
N ARG A 120 5.85 1.50 17.50
CA ARG A 120 5.89 2.80 16.86
C ARG A 120 6.43 3.86 17.80
N HIS A 121 7.61 4.40 17.46
CA HIS A 121 8.15 5.57 18.13
C HIS A 121 7.20 6.77 18.05
N GLY A 122 7.10 7.51 19.15
CA GLY A 122 6.33 8.76 19.24
C GLY A 122 4.89 8.62 19.76
N THR A 123 4.47 7.42 20.16
CA THR A 123 3.17 7.22 20.80
C THR A 123 3.29 7.35 22.33
N ASP A 124 2.45 8.16 22.97
CA ASP A 124 2.41 8.27 24.43
C ASP A 124 1.84 6.98 25.07
N PRO A 125 2.63 6.24 25.86
CA PRO A 125 2.17 4.98 26.47
C PRO A 125 0.96 5.16 27.40
N THR A 126 0.81 6.32 28.04
CA THR A 126 -0.31 6.60 28.94
C THR A 126 -1.62 6.74 28.16
N LEU A 127 -1.57 7.40 27.00
CA LEU A 127 -2.68 7.50 26.06
C LEU A 127 -3.06 6.11 25.54
N VAL A 128 -2.07 5.30 25.12
CA VAL A 128 -2.31 3.94 24.62
C VAL A 128 -2.99 3.06 25.68
N ALA A 129 -2.52 3.12 26.92
CA ALA A 129 -3.13 2.40 28.04
C ALA A 129 -4.59 2.81 28.28
N GLY A 130 -4.91 4.10 28.14
CA GLY A 130 -6.29 4.62 28.27
C GLY A 130 -7.25 4.17 27.15
N LEU A 131 -6.71 3.78 26.00
CA LEU A 131 -7.49 3.25 24.87
C LEU A 131 -7.70 1.73 24.94
N ARG A 132 -6.84 1.00 25.67
CA ARG A 132 -6.91 -0.46 25.78
C ARG A 132 -8.11 -0.87 26.63
N THR A 133 -8.91 -1.78 26.10
CA THR A 133 -10.05 -2.37 26.81
C THR A 133 -9.93 -3.89 26.81
N ARG A 134 -10.76 -4.57 27.62
CA ARG A 134 -10.69 -6.04 27.77
C ARG A 134 -11.09 -6.79 26.49
N THR A 135 -11.89 -6.17 25.63
CA THR A 135 -12.38 -6.76 24.37
C THR A 135 -12.00 -5.88 23.20
N PRO A 136 -11.69 -6.43 22.02
CA PRO A 136 -11.43 -5.62 20.83
C PRO A 136 -12.57 -4.63 20.55
N GLN A 137 -12.21 -3.40 20.19
CA GLN A 137 -13.19 -2.39 19.78
C GLN A 137 -13.19 -2.26 18.27
N HIS A 138 -14.37 -2.30 17.66
CA HIS A 138 -14.56 -2.25 16.22
C HIS A 138 -15.40 -1.03 15.85
N PHE A 139 -14.92 -0.27 14.88
CA PHE A 139 -15.54 0.95 14.37
C PHE A 139 -15.76 0.80 12.86
N CYS A 140 -16.98 1.03 12.39
CA CYS A 140 -17.34 0.76 11.00
C CYS A 140 -16.64 1.66 9.96
N ASN A 141 -16.11 2.82 10.38
CA ASN A 141 -15.42 3.78 9.54
C ASN A 141 -14.58 4.76 10.38
N GLU A 142 -13.87 5.65 9.68
CA GLU A 142 -13.03 6.69 10.30
C GLU A 142 -13.81 7.64 11.22
N ILE A 143 -15.05 8.00 10.86
CA ILE A 143 -15.87 8.92 11.66
C ILE A 143 -16.17 8.32 13.04
N ALA A 144 -16.61 7.05 13.07
CA ALA A 144 -16.87 6.34 14.32
C ALA A 144 -15.61 6.19 15.17
N PHE A 145 -14.46 5.94 14.53
CA PHE A 145 -13.16 5.84 15.19
C PHE A 145 -12.72 7.18 15.81
N LEU A 146 -12.77 8.28 15.05
CA LEU A 146 -12.41 9.61 15.54
C LEU A 146 -13.33 10.09 16.65
N HIS A 147 -14.64 9.81 16.56
CA HIS A 147 -15.59 10.11 17.64
C HIS A 147 -15.21 9.39 18.94
N TYR A 148 -14.79 8.13 18.84
CA TYR A 148 -14.27 7.39 20.00
C TYR A 148 -13.00 8.02 20.57
N LEU A 149 -12.02 8.39 19.73
CA LEU A 149 -10.80 9.07 20.20
C LEU A 149 -11.11 10.40 20.90
N ALA A 150 -12.01 11.20 20.33
CA ALA A 150 -12.48 12.45 20.95
C ALA A 150 -13.15 12.20 22.31
N SER A 151 -13.96 11.14 22.43
CA SER A 151 -14.57 10.76 23.72
C SER A 151 -13.55 10.35 24.79
N LYS A 152 -12.32 10.02 24.38
CA LYS A 152 -11.17 9.71 25.24
C LYS A 152 -10.27 10.92 25.51
N GLY A 153 -10.69 12.11 25.09
CA GLY A 153 -9.96 13.36 25.31
C GLY A 153 -8.80 13.59 24.35
N ILE A 154 -8.73 12.84 23.25
CA ILE A 154 -7.70 13.03 22.22
C ILE A 154 -8.15 14.12 21.26
N ASP A 155 -7.28 15.10 21.03
CA ASP A 155 -7.53 16.13 20.03
C ASP A 155 -7.45 15.54 18.61
N ILE A 156 -8.60 15.41 17.96
CA ILE A 156 -8.70 14.87 16.60
C ILE A 156 -8.12 15.81 15.53
N PHE A 157 -7.78 17.05 15.88
CA PHE A 157 -7.11 17.99 14.98
C PHE A 157 -5.58 17.90 15.07
N ASP A 158 -5.04 17.25 16.11
CA ASP A 158 -3.62 16.93 16.21
C ASP A 158 -3.28 15.76 15.27
N LYS A 159 -2.84 16.09 14.06
CA LYS A 159 -2.48 15.11 13.04
C LYS A 159 -1.30 14.23 13.45
N GLU A 160 -0.40 14.71 14.30
CA GLU A 160 0.76 13.92 14.71
C GLU A 160 0.37 12.90 15.79
N ALA A 161 -0.58 13.25 16.67
CA ALA A 161 -1.18 12.31 17.61
C ALA A 161 -2.12 11.29 16.91
N ILE A 162 -2.94 11.74 15.96
CA ILE A 162 -3.94 10.90 15.30
C ILE A 162 -3.32 9.92 14.30
N ARG A 163 -2.27 10.32 13.58
CA ARG A 163 -1.65 9.47 12.55
C ARG A 163 -1.26 8.06 13.05
N PRO A 164 -0.48 7.88 14.14
CA PRO A 164 -0.14 6.54 14.62
C PRO A 164 -1.38 5.75 15.08
N LEU A 165 -2.38 6.40 15.67
CA LEU A 165 -3.64 5.76 16.10
C LEU A 165 -4.47 5.28 14.92
N ALA A 166 -4.58 6.10 13.87
CA ALA A 166 -5.27 5.73 12.63
C ALA A 166 -4.57 4.57 11.94
N GLU A 167 -3.24 4.62 11.84
CA GLU A 167 -2.45 3.51 11.30
C GLU A 167 -2.64 2.22 12.12
N ALA A 168 -2.63 2.31 13.45
CA ALA A 168 -2.88 1.18 14.33
C ALA A 168 -4.29 0.59 14.16
N GLY A 169 -5.32 1.43 14.08
CA GLY A 169 -6.70 0.98 13.87
C GLY A 169 -6.88 0.29 12.51
N ILE A 170 -6.23 0.79 11.45
CA ILE A 170 -6.22 0.13 10.13
C ILE A 170 -5.45 -1.19 10.20
N TRP A 171 -4.30 -1.21 10.88
CA TRP A 171 -3.52 -2.45 11.05
C TRP A 171 -4.30 -3.50 11.83
N GLY A 172 -5.02 -3.10 12.89
CA GLY A 172 -5.92 -3.98 13.61
C GLY A 172 -7.03 -4.54 12.71
N ALA A 173 -7.60 -3.72 11.82
CA ALA A 173 -8.60 -4.17 10.84
C ALA A 173 -8.02 -5.16 9.83
N ILE A 174 -6.81 -4.88 9.29
CA ILE A 174 -6.07 -5.82 8.43
C ILE A 174 -5.95 -7.18 9.10
N ARG A 175 -5.54 -7.22 10.37
CA ARG A 175 -5.44 -8.48 11.12
C ARG A 175 -6.79 -9.11 11.44
N HIS A 176 -7.80 -8.30 11.76
CA HIS A 176 -9.16 -8.78 12.03
C HIS A 176 -9.75 -9.54 10.83
N HIS A 177 -9.52 -9.03 9.61
CA HIS A 177 -9.96 -9.66 8.37
C HIS A 177 -9.03 -10.76 7.85
N GLY A 178 -8.04 -11.19 8.65
CA GLY A 178 -7.11 -12.26 8.28
C GLY A 178 -6.11 -11.89 7.19
N LEU A 179 -5.98 -10.61 6.84
CA LEU A 179 -5.06 -10.15 5.81
C LEU A 179 -3.61 -10.19 6.33
N ILE A 180 -2.68 -10.56 5.45
CA ILE A 180 -1.24 -10.58 5.73
C ILE A 180 -0.87 -11.54 6.88
N GLY A 181 -1.75 -12.51 7.22
CA GLY A 181 -1.66 -13.41 8.38
C GLY A 181 -0.25 -13.63 8.95
N LYS A 182 0.50 -14.60 8.43
CA LYS A 182 1.93 -14.77 8.71
C LYS A 182 2.82 -14.26 7.57
N ALA A 183 2.23 -13.52 6.64
CA ALA A 183 2.90 -13.11 5.42
C ALA A 183 4.02 -12.10 5.73
N VAL A 184 5.14 -12.22 5.02
CA VAL A 184 6.26 -11.27 5.08
C VAL A 184 6.08 -10.19 4.04
N ILE A 185 6.17 -8.91 4.44
CA ILE A 185 6.19 -7.78 3.49
C ILE A 185 7.62 -7.55 3.02
N VAL A 186 7.85 -7.58 1.71
CA VAL A 186 9.16 -7.41 1.07
C VAL A 186 9.18 -6.10 0.30
N SER A 187 10.16 -5.23 0.54
CA SER A 187 10.27 -3.92 -0.14
C SER A 187 11.71 -3.39 -0.21
N ASP A 188 11.90 -2.18 -0.75
CA ASP A 188 13.17 -1.46 -0.92
C ASP A 188 13.70 -0.73 0.33
N ASP A 189 13.18 -1.03 1.52
CA ASP A 189 13.45 -0.35 2.80
C ASP A 189 12.79 1.04 2.99
N ALA A 190 11.94 1.47 2.05
CA ALA A 190 11.19 2.69 2.23
C ALA A 190 10.31 2.61 3.49
N GLY A 191 10.43 3.62 4.36
CA GLY A 191 9.89 3.59 5.72
C GLY A 191 8.39 3.29 5.77
N GLN A 192 7.62 3.72 4.78
CA GLN A 192 6.17 3.47 4.73
C GLN A 192 5.79 1.99 4.70
N PHE A 193 6.67 1.10 4.23
CA PHE A 193 6.41 -0.34 4.14
C PHE A 193 6.86 -1.14 5.37
N ARG A 194 7.63 -0.53 6.29
CA ARG A 194 8.12 -1.17 7.51
C ARG A 194 7.00 -1.34 8.55
N VAL A 195 6.17 -2.38 8.35
CA VAL A 195 5.08 -2.80 9.23
C VAL A 195 5.00 -4.32 9.29
N GLY A 196 4.53 -4.87 10.42
CA GLY A 196 4.46 -6.32 10.60
C GLY A 196 5.83 -7.01 10.45
N THR A 197 5.83 -8.23 9.91
CA THR A 197 7.07 -8.91 9.56
C THR A 197 7.56 -8.39 8.20
N HIS A 198 8.71 -7.73 8.21
CA HIS A 198 9.26 -7.04 7.04
C HIS A 198 10.62 -7.60 6.65
N ALA A 199 10.86 -7.72 5.35
CA ALA A 199 12.13 -8.13 4.76
C ALA A 199 12.55 -7.19 3.62
N LEU A 200 13.85 -7.18 3.35
CA LEU A 200 14.42 -6.36 2.29
C LEU A 200 14.47 -7.11 0.97
N CYS A 201 14.18 -6.40 -0.11
CA CYS A 201 14.35 -6.90 -1.47
C CYS A 201 15.84 -7.13 -1.77
N TRP A 202 16.19 -8.36 -2.17
CA TRP A 202 17.58 -8.75 -2.42
C TRP A 202 18.24 -7.94 -3.55
N VAL A 203 17.48 -7.52 -4.57
CA VAL A 203 17.99 -6.65 -5.65
C VAL A 203 18.43 -5.28 -5.09
N HIS A 204 17.68 -4.74 -4.14
CA HIS A 204 18.03 -3.48 -3.48
C HIS A 204 19.24 -3.65 -2.54
N ALA A 205 19.34 -4.80 -1.87
CA ALA A 205 20.53 -5.14 -1.08
C ALA A 205 21.79 -5.26 -1.94
N GLU A 206 21.71 -5.94 -3.10
CA GLU A 206 22.83 -6.09 -4.03
C GLU A 206 23.32 -4.74 -4.56
N ARG A 207 22.39 -3.83 -4.89
CA ARG A 207 22.73 -2.47 -5.35
C ARG A 207 23.62 -1.72 -4.36
N LEU A 208 23.50 -1.98 -3.05
CA LEU A 208 24.36 -1.38 -2.03
C LEU A 208 25.77 -1.99 -2.05
N LEU A 209 25.90 -3.30 -2.30
CA LEU A 209 27.20 -3.97 -2.45
C LEU A 209 28.00 -3.42 -3.63
N GLN A 210 27.32 -3.01 -4.71
CA GLN A 210 27.97 -2.37 -5.87
C GLN A 210 28.54 -0.98 -5.56
N LYS A 211 28.03 -0.31 -4.51
CA LYS A 211 28.48 1.02 -4.08
C LYS A 211 29.57 1.00 -3.02
N LEU A 212 29.91 -0.17 -2.47
CA LEU A 212 30.97 -0.28 -1.47
C LEU A 212 32.32 0.14 -2.09
N MET A 213 33.04 1.01 -1.38
CA MET A 213 34.39 1.44 -1.72
C MET A 213 35.37 0.89 -0.67
N PRO A 214 35.95 -0.31 -0.88
CA PRO A 214 36.84 -0.93 0.08
C PRO A 214 38.14 -0.13 0.23
N ALA A 215 38.58 0.10 1.47
CA ALA A 215 39.81 0.83 1.77
C ALA A 215 41.01 -0.10 2.02
N ALA A 216 40.76 -1.40 2.27
CA ALA A 216 41.79 -2.40 2.55
C ALA A 216 41.64 -3.65 1.66
N PRO A 217 42.74 -4.34 1.30
CA PRO A 217 42.69 -5.57 0.50
C PRO A 217 41.79 -6.66 1.09
N GLY A 218 41.65 -6.73 2.42
CA GLY A 218 40.73 -7.66 3.07
C GLY A 218 39.25 -7.37 2.77
N GLN A 219 38.88 -6.10 2.68
CA GLN A 219 37.52 -5.67 2.35
C GLN A 219 37.22 -5.89 0.86
N VAL A 220 38.21 -5.70 -0.03
CA VAL A 220 38.07 -6.02 -1.46
C VAL A 220 37.70 -7.49 -1.65
N ARG A 221 38.45 -8.40 -1.01
CA ARG A 221 38.17 -9.85 -1.06
C ARG A 221 36.78 -10.20 -0.54
N GLN A 222 36.32 -9.55 0.52
CA GLN A 222 34.97 -9.77 1.06
C GLN A 222 33.89 -9.33 0.07
N VAL A 223 34.04 -8.17 -0.57
CA VAL A 223 33.07 -7.70 -1.58
C VAL A 223 33.07 -8.62 -2.81
N GLU A 224 34.23 -9.08 -3.27
CA GLU A 224 34.34 -10.02 -4.39
C GLU A 224 33.78 -11.42 -4.08
N THR A 225 33.76 -11.84 -2.82
CA THR A 225 33.19 -13.16 -2.43
C THR A 225 31.66 -13.15 -2.43
N VAL A 226 31.05 -11.99 -2.20
CA VAL A 226 29.58 -11.83 -2.09
C VAL A 226 28.95 -11.45 -3.44
N ARG A 227 29.74 -10.95 -4.39
CA ARG A 227 29.34 -10.66 -5.78
C ARG A 227 29.42 -11.91 -6.65
#